data_AF-A0A1Y4JF49-F1
#
_entry.id   AF-A0A1Y4JF49-F1
#
_cell.length_a   1.000
_cell.length_b   1.000
_cell.length_c   1.000
_cell.angle_alpha   90.00
_cell.angle_beta   90.00
_cell.angle_gamma   90.00
#
_symmetry.space_group_name_H-M   'P 1'
#
loop_
_entity.id
_entity.type
_entity.pdbx_description
1 polymer ?
#
loop_
_entity_poly.entity_id
_entity_poly.type
_entity_poly.pdbx_seq_one_letter_code
_entity_poly.pdbx_strand_id
1 'polypeptide(L)'
;MNSEVTGYDRWHDSPEWMSRIDIDEYERLAGIGYRPEQIAMYYKIPQKDFLWYFHLIGSPLKYHYDRGQLLQQAKEGLSMSAAAQTGENVTQAQRFDKFRKSIGYKNSINKIFFDDIG
;
A
#
# COMPACT_ATOMS: atom_id res chain seq x y z
N MET A 1 -27.69 26.39 -0.69
CA MET A 1 -28.68 25.43 -0.19
C MET A 1 -29.08 24.55 -1.36
N ASN A 2 -28.82 23.25 -1.45
CA ASN A 2 -28.04 22.30 -0.66
C ASN A 2 -27.32 21.41 -1.68
N SER A 3 -26.02 21.20 -1.50
CA SER A 3 -25.27 20.21 -2.27
C SER A 3 -25.70 18.81 -1.80
N GLU A 4 -26.71 18.25 -2.46
CA GLU A 4 -27.00 16.81 -2.39
C GLU A 4 -25.96 16.06 -3.22
N VAL A 5 -24.69 16.16 -2.83
CA VAL A 5 -23.77 15.04 -3.00
C VAL A 5 -24.15 14.11 -1.86
N THR A 6 -25.12 13.26 -2.15
CA THR A 6 -25.58 12.17 -1.30
C THR A 6 -24.36 11.53 -0.65
N GLY A 7 -24.29 11.60 0.68
CA GLY A 7 -23.23 10.95 1.43
C GLY A 7 -23.18 9.50 0.99
N TYR A 8 -22.07 9.10 0.37
CA TYR A 8 -21.74 7.70 0.16
C TYR A 8 -21.98 7.01 1.49
N ASP A 9 -22.98 6.15 1.49
CA ASP A 9 -23.49 5.39 2.61
C ASP A 9 -22.29 4.94 3.45
N ARG A 10 -22.14 5.56 4.62
CA ARG A 10 -20.99 5.38 5.51
C ARG A 10 -20.98 3.91 5.88
N TRP A 11 -20.10 3.12 5.26
CA TRP A 11 -19.73 1.73 5.56
C TRP A 11 -20.38 1.24 6.86
N HIS A 12 -21.66 0.90 6.76
CA HIS A 12 -22.45 0.59 7.93
C HIS A 12 -22.02 -0.82 8.30
N ASP A 13 -21.16 -0.86 9.32
CA ASP A 13 -20.55 -2.00 10.00
C ASP A 13 -19.19 -2.43 9.43
N SER A 14 -18.14 -1.70 9.85
CA SER A 14 -16.80 -2.29 9.93
C SER A 14 -16.91 -3.65 10.63
N PRO A 15 -16.39 -4.74 10.04
CA PRO A 15 -16.53 -6.06 10.65
C PRO A 15 -15.99 -6.07 12.07
N GLU A 16 -16.62 -6.81 12.97
CA GLU A 16 -16.19 -6.97 14.38
C GLU A 16 -14.69 -7.26 14.51
N TRP A 17 -14.16 -8.08 13.61
CA TRP A 17 -12.75 -8.46 13.59
C TRP A 17 -11.79 -7.32 13.21
N MET A 18 -12.27 -6.23 12.61
CA MET A 18 -11.45 -5.07 12.23
C MET A 18 -10.81 -4.42 13.46
N SER A 19 -11.53 -4.41 14.59
CA SER A 19 -11.02 -3.91 15.88
C SER A 19 -9.82 -4.70 16.42
N ARG A 20 -9.60 -5.92 15.94
CA ARG A 20 -8.49 -6.80 16.34
C ARG A 20 -7.21 -6.54 15.55
N ILE A 21 -7.29 -5.74 14.49
CA ILE A 21 -6.15 -5.43 13.63
C ILE A 21 -5.42 -4.23 14.21
N ASP A 22 -4.18 -4.44 14.64
CA ASP A 22 -3.24 -3.34 14.85
C ASP A 22 -2.81 -2.82 13.48
N ILE A 23 -3.22 -1.59 13.16
CA ILE A 23 -2.96 -0.98 11.86
C ILE A 23 -1.46 -0.80 11.61
N ASP A 24 -0.66 -0.46 12.63
CA ASP A 24 0.78 -0.28 12.46
C ASP A 24 1.49 -1.62 12.23
N GLU A 25 1.02 -2.69 12.86
CA GLU A 25 1.50 -4.04 12.56
C GLU A 25 1.05 -4.53 11.18
N TYR A 26 -0.21 -4.28 10.82
CA TYR A 26 -0.77 -4.58 9.52
C TYR A 26 0.03 -3.94 8.38
N GLU A 27 0.33 -2.65 8.48
CA GLU A 27 1.14 -1.93 7.51
C GLU A 27 2.57 -2.47 7.42
N ARG A 28 3.17 -2.84 8.56
CA ARG A 28 4.50 -3.48 8.59
C ARG A 28 4.49 -4.82 7.87
N LEU A 29 3.49 -5.66 8.10
CA LEU A 29 3.33 -6.95 7.43
C LEU A 29 3.16 -6.77 5.91
N ALA A 30 2.33 -5.82 5.49
CA ALA A 30 2.18 -5.47 4.08
C ALA A 30 3.49 -4.97 3.47
N GLY A 31 4.20 -4.11 4.20
CA GLY A 31 5.50 -3.54 3.81
C GLY A 31 6.55 -4.59 3.52
N ILE A 32 6.65 -5.63 4.33
CA ILE A 32 7.62 -6.73 4.15
C ILE A 32 7.13 -7.83 3.20
N GLY A 33 6.00 -7.63 2.52
CA GLY A 33 5.56 -8.48 1.41
C GLY A 33 4.60 -9.61 1.76
N TYR A 34 4.00 -9.63 2.97
CA TYR A 34 2.91 -10.57 3.25
C TYR A 34 1.67 -10.21 2.43
N ARG A 35 1.09 -11.21 1.77
CA ARG A 35 -0.13 -11.02 0.98
C ARG A 35 -1.37 -10.89 1.88
N PRO A 36 -2.48 -10.28 1.40
CA PRO A 36 -3.70 -10.14 2.18
C PRO A 36 -4.21 -11.45 2.78
N GLU A 37 -4.07 -12.59 2.08
CA GLU A 37 -4.48 -13.91 2.60
C GLU A 37 -3.64 -14.35 3.79
N GLN A 38 -2.34 -14.07 3.76
CA GLN A 38 -1.42 -14.41 4.84
C GLN A 38 -1.64 -13.52 6.05
N ILE A 39 -1.98 -12.25 5.82
CA ILE A 39 -2.31 -11.32 6.90
C ILE A 39 -3.66 -11.69 7.54
N ALA A 40 -4.66 -12.10 6.75
CA ALA A 40 -5.92 -12.64 7.28
C ALA A 40 -5.66 -13.85 8.20
N MET A 41 -4.79 -14.77 7.77
CA MET A 41 -4.37 -15.92 8.57
C MET A 41 -3.64 -15.50 9.85
N TYR A 42 -2.76 -14.50 9.78
CA TYR A 42 -2.02 -13.96 10.93
C TYR A 42 -2.96 -13.46 12.04
N TYR A 43 -3.99 -12.68 11.68
CA TYR A 43 -4.99 -12.17 12.60
C TYR A 43 -6.10 -13.19 12.94
N LYS A 44 -6.01 -14.42 12.42
CA LYS A 44 -7.03 -15.48 12.60
C LYS A 44 -8.42 -15.05 12.14
N ILE A 45 -8.48 -14.31 11.03
CA ILE A 45 -9.71 -13.86 10.38
C ILE A 45 -10.03 -14.83 9.25
N PRO A 46 -11.29 -15.26 9.06
CA PRO A 46 -11.67 -16.06 7.90
C PRO A 46 -11.25 -15.36 6.61
N GLN A 47 -10.39 -16.02 5.84
CA GLN A 47 -9.77 -15.45 4.63
C GLN A 47 -10.81 -14.88 3.66
N LYS A 48 -11.93 -15.59 3.46
CA LYS A 48 -13.01 -15.16 2.56
C LYS A 48 -13.59 -13.80 2.97
N ASP A 49 -13.85 -13.61 4.26
CA ASP A 49 -14.46 -12.39 4.80
C ASP A 49 -13.47 -11.23 4.75
N PHE A 50 -12.20 -11.50 5.10
CA PHE A 50 -11.12 -10.53 5.00
C PHE A 50 -10.94 -10.03 3.56
N LEU A 51 -10.83 -10.96 2.61
CA LEU A 51 -10.63 -10.62 1.20
C LEU A 51 -11.84 -9.91 0.60
N TRP A 52 -13.05 -10.30 0.99
CA TRP A 52 -14.25 -9.59 0.55
C TRP A 52 -14.19 -8.12 0.98
N TYR A 53 -13.91 -7.85 2.26
CA TYR A 53 -13.80 -6.48 2.77
C TYR A 53 -12.61 -5.72 2.16
N PHE A 54 -11.49 -6.40 1.92
CA PHE A 54 -10.30 -5.84 1.30
C PHE A 54 -10.56 -5.34 -0.13
N HIS A 55 -11.37 -6.05 -0.92
CA HIS A 55 -11.65 -5.69 -2.31
C HIS A 55 -12.76 -4.65 -2.49
N LEU A 56 -13.39 -4.18 -1.42
CA LEU A 56 -14.38 -3.11 -1.50
C LEU A 56 -13.72 -1.82 -2.00
N ILE A 57 -14.41 -1.09 -2.88
CA ILE A 57 -13.94 0.19 -3.40
C ILE A 57 -13.80 1.16 -2.22
N GLY A 58 -12.61 1.68 -1.96
CA GLY A 58 -12.38 2.55 -0.79
C GLY A 58 -12.22 1.80 0.53
N SER A 59 -11.94 0.49 0.49
CA SER A 59 -11.63 -0.32 1.67
C SER A 59 -10.50 0.31 2.52
N PRO A 60 -10.73 0.59 3.82
CA PRO A 60 -9.68 1.04 4.72
C PRO A 60 -8.51 0.05 4.80
N LEU A 61 -8.79 -1.26 4.74
CA LEU A 61 -7.74 -2.28 4.74
C LEU A 61 -6.86 -2.18 3.50
N LYS A 62 -7.46 -2.02 2.33
CA LYS A 62 -6.69 -1.84 1.10
C LYS A 62 -5.82 -0.58 1.14
N TYR A 63 -6.37 0.53 1.65
CA TYR A 63 -5.60 1.76 1.82
C TYR A 63 -4.36 1.54 2.70
N HIS A 64 -4.53 0.94 3.89
CA HIS A 64 -3.41 0.69 4.80
C HIS A 64 -2.42 -0.34 4.23
N TYR A 65 -2.89 -1.34 3.49
CA TYR A 65 -2.00 -2.31 2.85
C TYR A 65 -1.09 -1.65 1.83
N ASP A 66 -1.68 -0.87 0.92
CA ASP A 66 -0.95 -0.13 -0.10
C ASP A 66 -0.01 0.91 0.55
N ARG A 67 -0.45 1.56 1.64
CA ARG A 67 0.38 2.48 2.45
C ARG A 67 1.58 1.76 3.08
N GLY A 68 1.40 0.58 3.66
CA GLY A 68 2.48 -0.21 4.25
C GLY A 68 3.56 -0.57 3.23
N GLN A 69 3.15 -1.00 2.03
CA GLN A 69 4.06 -1.23 0.90
C GLN A 69 4.81 0.04 0.50
N LEU A 70 4.10 1.17 0.41
CA LEU A 70 4.69 2.46 0.07
C LEU A 70 5.71 2.91 1.12
N LEU A 71 5.42 2.76 2.41
CA LEU A 71 6.32 3.15 3.50
C LEU A 71 7.62 2.36 3.46
N GLN A 72 7.54 1.04 3.27
CA GLN A 72 8.73 0.20 3.17
C GLN A 72 9.55 0.55 1.91
N GLN A 73 8.87 0.75 0.78
CA GLN A 73 9.50 1.17 -0.46
C GLN A 73 10.20 2.55 -0.33
N ALA A 74 9.57 3.50 0.35
CA ALA A 74 10.15 4.82 0.62
C ALA A 74 11.38 4.71 1.53
N LYS A 75 11.31 3.91 2.59
CA LYS A 75 12.44 3.66 3.50
C LYS A 75 13.64 3.09 2.75
N GLU A 76 13.43 2.10 1.90
CA GLU A 76 14.47 1.52 1.05
C GLU A 76 15.04 2.53 0.07
N GLY A 77 14.18 3.28 -0.63
CA GLY A 77 14.60 4.31 -1.59
C GLY A 77 15.44 5.42 -0.95
N LEU A 78 15.05 5.90 0.23
CA LEU A 78 15.79 6.90 0.99
C LEU A 78 17.16 6.35 1.44
N SER A 79 17.21 5.11 1.93
CA SER A 79 18.47 4.47 2.31
C SER A 79 19.41 4.28 1.11
N MET A 80 18.89 3.86 -0.04
CA MET A 80 19.68 3.69 -1.26
C MET A 80 20.18 5.04 -1.81
N SER A 81 19.35 6.08 -1.75
CA SER A 81 19.73 7.45 -2.13
C SER A 81 20.89 7.95 -1.28
N ALA A 82 20.78 7.82 0.06
CA ALA A 82 21.84 8.23 0.98
C ALA A 82 23.15 7.46 0.73
N ALA A 83 23.06 6.14 0.52
CA ALA A 83 24.23 5.32 0.20
C ALA A 83 24.89 5.72 -1.13
N ALA A 84 24.11 6.05 -2.15
CA ALA A 84 24.62 6.47 -3.45
C ALA A 84 25.31 7.84 -3.45
N GLN A 85 24.88 8.78 -2.57
CA GLN A 85 25.46 10.12 -2.46
C GLN A 85 26.92 10.13 -2.00
N THR A 86 27.35 9.11 -1.25
CA THR A 86 28.75 8.98 -0.82
C THR A 86 29.72 8.78 -1.98
N GLY A 87 29.24 8.38 -3.17
CA GLY A 87 30.06 8.24 -4.39
C GLY A 87 31.07 7.08 -4.38
N GLU A 88 31.40 6.54 -3.21
CA GLU A 88 32.41 5.49 -3.03
C GLU A 88 31.91 4.09 -3.41
N ASN A 89 30.60 3.89 -3.51
CA ASN A 89 30.01 2.56 -3.75
C ASN A 89 29.20 2.52 -5.06
N VAL A 90 29.90 2.25 -6.17
CA VAL A 90 29.32 2.10 -7.52
C VAL A 90 28.19 1.08 -7.55
N THR A 91 28.27 0.01 -6.76
CA THR A 91 27.21 -1.01 -6.66
C THR A 91 25.92 -0.44 -6.05
N GLN A 92 26.02 0.45 -5.06
CA GLN A 92 24.84 1.09 -4.46
C GLN A 92 24.21 2.10 -5.41
N ALA A 93 25.00 2.87 -6.16
CA ALA A 93 24.50 3.76 -7.20
C ALA A 93 23.72 2.98 -8.29
N GLN A 94 24.24 1.84 -8.74
CA GLN A 94 23.55 0.98 -9.70
C GLN A 94 22.24 0.40 -9.16
N ARG A 95 22.20 0.01 -7.87
CA ARG A 95 20.97 -0.46 -7.21
C ARG A 95 19.92 0.64 -7.16
N PHE A 96 20.33 1.86 -6.83
CA PHE A 96 19.44 3.02 -6.79
C PHE A 96 18.90 3.39 -8.18
N ASP A 97 19.73 3.35 -9.22
CA ASP A 97 19.28 3.59 -10.60
C ASP A 97 18.24 2.56 -11.06
N LYS A 98 18.45 1.27 -10.73
CA LYS A 98 17.48 0.21 -11.00
C LYS A 98 16.17 0.45 -10.25
N PHE A 99 16.26 0.84 -8.97
CA PHE A 99 15.09 1.20 -8.17
C PHE A 99 14.30 2.35 -8.83
N ARG A 100 14.97 3.45 -9.19
CA ARG A 100 14.34 4.60 -9.86
C ARG A 100 13.67 4.23 -11.19
N LYS A 101 14.31 3.38 -12.00
CA LYS A 101 13.72 2.87 -13.24
C LYS A 101 12.44 2.07 -12.98
N SER A 102 12.43 1.21 -11.96
CA SER A 102 11.24 0.44 -11.58
C SER A 102 10.07 1.35 -11.16
N ILE A 103 10.34 2.36 -10.32
CA ILE A 103 9.34 3.36 -9.92
C ILE A 103 8.82 4.13 -11.14
N GLY A 104 9.74 4.63 -11.96
CA GLY A 104 9.41 5.38 -13.18
C GLY A 104 8.52 4.58 -14.12
N TYR A 105 8.81 3.29 -14.31
CA TYR A 105 7.99 2.40 -15.13
C TYR A 105 6.57 2.24 -14.57
N LYS A 106 6.42 1.99 -13.26
CA LYS A 106 5.09 1.89 -12.62
C LYS A 106 4.30 3.19 -12.76
N ASN A 107 4.94 4.33 -12.54
CA ASN A 107 4.29 5.63 -12.66
C ASN A 107 3.87 5.93 -14.11
N SER A 108 4.69 5.56 -15.09
CA SER A 108 4.35 5.70 -16.52
C SER A 108 3.15 4.84 -16.92
N ILE A 109 3.08 3.59 -16.43
CA ILE A 109 1.89 2.74 -16.60
C ILE A 109 0.68 3.45 -16.01
N ASN A 110 0.77 3.87 -14.75
CA ASN A 110 -0.37 4.50 -14.07
C ASN A 110 -0.86 5.75 -14.81
N LYS A 111 0.07 6.56 -15.31
CA LYS A 111 -0.24 7.72 -16.14
C LYS A 111 -1.03 7.34 -17.40
N ILE A 112 -0.56 6.35 -18.14
CA ILE A 112 -1.19 5.94 -19.42
C ILE A 112 -2.60 5.39 -19.20
N PHE A 113 -2.82 4.61 -18.13
CA PHE A 113 -4.09 3.91 -17.94
C PHE A 113 -5.11 4.66 -17.08
N PHE A 114 -4.68 5.65 -16.28
CA PHE A 114 -5.54 6.26 -15.26
C PHE A 114 -5.53 7.80 -15.21
N ASP A 115 -4.71 8.54 -16.01
CA ASP A 115 -4.76 10.03 -16.02
C ASP A 115 -6.12 10.57 -16.51
N ASP A 116 -6.82 9.85 -17.41
CA ASP A 116 -8.05 10.32 -18.06
C ASP A 116 -9.34 9.99 -17.29
N ILE A 117 -9.26 9.45 -16.07
CA ILE A 117 -10.42 9.07 -15.23
C ILE A 117 -10.68 10.13 -14.14
N GLY A 118 -10.38 11.41 -14.43
CA GLY A 118 -10.56 12.56 -13.54
C GLY A 118 -11.93 13.22 -13.65
#